data_AF-A0A5C5VA82-F1
#
_entry.id   AF-A0A5C5VA82-F1
#
_cell.length_a   1.000
_cell.length_b   1.000
_cell.length_c   1.000
_cell.angle_alpha   90.00
_cell.angle_beta   90.00
_cell.angle_gamma   90.00
#
_symmetry.space_group_name_H-M   'P 1'
#
loop_
_entity.id
_entity.type
_entity.pdbx_description
1 polymer ?
#
loop_
_entity_poly.entity_id
_entity_poly.type
_entity_poly.pdbx_seq_one_letter_code
_entity_poly.pdbx_strand_id
1 'polypeptide(L)'
;MARNAPPARRSIWLPLFLLGGVSLLAVGGSVAALAAMGVELPFLQAAKPPMIRIPSSVRPIAAYERVSRNDLIHPEKGQIHYLEMPVNSAIGAQIVGANLSGEKITGRVAGVEQREYQGNVYPFFVLAEGGEIPLPNADEIGGAYLNPQDVIGRVVANEKSPGFGFTESNFLPKGTRPGLVGGVPPGMKAITLLASKLAGVHSLNLGDRIDLLATLDVDRLSPNSSLGSRTSATSLPRSSDKRGAKKDGPKEARLIAVDAQVISPVFRRAKVVTSSSLTQGTTGRNVPVEEVTLAVHEADVPAVTEASVMDCEIAVIAHSARPEPEEAAPPEGMVSVPLNPRRAIPYSQIQEADLWPTGTRTPRTILIAQAEVARMGILTEPNEIVGRVLKAAKPPGTFFTEADFYPIGTTAGLTAAVPTGYRAFTLDAALLDGIAALQLGDRFDLIASRSIDFQKVAQKIGGSDIMLATAIRDGALKLDGSVQMETLLRNAIVIAPPGSTALRYHGSKISSNGKQAAQPMVIALSPAETTKLTEALASEMHLTAVARRDDESEIPPAADPLDGVRTLDAVVGRKRQTLVFLTDEQTGPAQPLDLQGLLPAKEE
;
A
#
# COMPACT_ATOMS: atom_id res chain seq x y z
N MET A 1 -2.67 -106.49 -97.15
CA MET A 1 -2.93 -105.09 -97.55
C MET A 1 -3.80 -104.42 -96.50
N ALA A 2 -3.22 -103.52 -95.70
CA ALA A 2 -3.83 -102.34 -95.06
C ALA A 2 -2.83 -101.80 -94.01
N ARG A 3 -2.42 -100.55 -94.21
CA ARG A 3 -1.50 -99.76 -93.36
C ARG A 3 -2.25 -99.04 -92.23
N ASN A 4 -1.46 -98.43 -91.34
CA ASN A 4 -1.71 -97.23 -90.50
C ASN A 4 -1.80 -97.56 -88.99
N ALA A 5 -1.31 -96.79 -88.03
CA ALA A 5 -0.36 -95.67 -87.88
C ALA A 5 -0.22 -95.45 -86.34
N PRO A 6 0.89 -94.88 -85.81
CA PRO A 6 1.06 -94.72 -84.35
C PRO A 6 0.30 -93.49 -83.77
N PRO A 7 -0.12 -93.53 -82.48
CA PRO A 7 -0.89 -92.44 -81.87
C PRO A 7 -0.03 -91.23 -81.50
N ALA A 8 -0.53 -90.04 -81.85
CA ALA A 8 0.07 -88.73 -81.58
C ALA A 8 -0.18 -88.25 -80.14
N ARG A 9 0.86 -87.70 -79.50
CA ARG A 9 0.80 -86.98 -78.22
C ARG A 9 -0.05 -85.71 -78.35
N ARG A 10 -1.10 -85.58 -77.54
CA ARG A 10 -1.91 -84.36 -77.39
C ARG A 10 -1.21 -83.36 -76.46
N SER A 11 -0.96 -82.14 -76.95
CA SER A 11 -0.42 -81.00 -76.20
C SER A 11 -1.52 -80.31 -75.38
N ILE A 12 -1.37 -80.31 -74.05
CA ILE A 12 -2.31 -79.75 -73.05
C ILE A 12 -2.20 -78.21 -72.91
N TRP A 13 -1.33 -77.54 -73.67
CA TRP A 13 -1.02 -76.12 -73.46
C TRP A 13 -1.97 -75.11 -74.14
N LEU A 14 -2.82 -75.50 -75.09
CA LEU A 14 -3.65 -74.54 -75.82
C LEU A 14 -4.91 -74.01 -75.09
N PRO A 15 -5.63 -74.77 -74.24
CA PRO A 15 -6.85 -74.25 -73.59
C PRO A 15 -6.56 -73.30 -72.41
N LEU A 16 -5.35 -73.31 -71.84
CA LEU A 16 -5.00 -72.43 -70.71
C LEU A 16 -4.76 -70.97 -71.15
N PHE A 17 -4.20 -70.76 -72.35
CA PHE A 17 -3.95 -69.41 -72.88
C PHE A 17 -5.22 -68.69 -73.32
N LEU A 18 -6.23 -69.42 -73.81
CA LEU A 18 -7.51 -68.83 -74.23
C LEU A 18 -8.40 -68.43 -73.05
N LEU A 19 -8.33 -69.13 -71.91
CA LEU A 19 -9.09 -68.73 -70.70
C LEU A 19 -8.48 -67.51 -70.01
N GLY A 20 -7.14 -67.38 -69.99
CA GLY A 20 -6.46 -66.22 -69.38
C GLY A 20 -6.59 -64.91 -70.16
N GLY A 21 -6.63 -64.98 -71.50
CA GLY A 21 -6.73 -63.79 -72.35
C GLY A 21 -8.09 -63.07 -72.30
N VAL A 22 -9.19 -63.82 -72.14
CA VAL A 22 -10.55 -63.24 -72.10
C VAL A 22 -10.85 -62.60 -70.74
N SER A 23 -10.34 -63.15 -69.63
CA SER A 23 -10.45 -62.52 -68.31
C SER A 23 -9.70 -61.19 -68.21
N LEU A 24 -8.55 -61.05 -68.89
CA LEU A 24 -7.76 -59.82 -68.85
C LEU A 24 -8.45 -58.66 -69.59
N LEU A 25 -9.12 -58.95 -70.72
CA LEU A 25 -9.88 -57.96 -71.48
C LEU A 25 -11.19 -57.54 -70.78
N ALA A 26 -11.87 -58.45 -70.09
CA ALA A 26 -13.06 -58.14 -69.32
C ALA A 26 -12.75 -57.23 -68.11
N VAL A 27 -11.65 -57.48 -67.40
CA VAL A 27 -11.23 -56.65 -66.25
C VAL A 27 -10.66 -55.31 -66.73
N GLY A 28 -9.83 -55.28 -67.78
CA GLY A 28 -9.29 -54.04 -68.35
C GLY A 28 -10.36 -53.11 -68.93
N GLY A 29 -11.37 -53.67 -69.63
CA GLY A 29 -12.50 -52.90 -70.15
C GLY A 29 -13.38 -52.30 -69.06
N SER A 30 -13.56 -53.02 -67.94
CA SER A 30 -14.34 -52.55 -66.78
C SER A 30 -13.67 -51.36 -66.09
N VAL A 31 -12.35 -51.41 -65.93
CA VAL A 31 -11.56 -50.31 -65.33
C VAL A 31 -11.59 -49.06 -66.21
N ALA A 32 -11.44 -49.22 -67.53
CA ALA A 32 -11.51 -48.11 -68.48
C ALA A 32 -12.91 -47.48 -68.55
N ALA A 33 -13.97 -48.29 -68.49
CA ALA A 33 -15.35 -47.80 -68.45
C ALA A 33 -15.66 -47.04 -67.15
N LEU A 34 -15.21 -47.53 -66.00
CA LEU A 34 -15.37 -46.84 -64.72
C LEU A 34 -14.60 -45.50 -64.69
N ALA A 35 -13.39 -45.47 -65.23
CA ALA A 35 -12.63 -44.22 -65.37
C ALA A 35 -13.33 -43.22 -66.32
N ALA A 36 -13.88 -43.68 -67.44
CA ALA A 36 -14.64 -42.84 -68.37
C ALA A 36 -15.96 -42.32 -67.79
N MET A 37 -16.55 -43.03 -66.82
CA MET A 37 -17.74 -42.61 -66.08
C MET A 37 -17.44 -41.69 -64.89
N GLY A 38 -16.19 -41.25 -64.72
CA GLY A 38 -15.79 -40.35 -63.62
C GLY A 38 -15.77 -41.02 -62.26
N VAL A 39 -15.76 -42.36 -62.19
CA VAL A 39 -15.59 -43.08 -60.93
C VAL A 39 -14.11 -43.01 -60.56
N GLU A 40 -13.80 -42.32 -59.47
CA GLU A 40 -12.44 -42.25 -58.94
C GLU A 40 -11.98 -43.64 -58.49
N LEU A 41 -11.03 -44.21 -59.24
CA LEU A 41 -10.45 -45.52 -58.92
C LEU A 41 -9.33 -45.32 -57.89
N PRO A 42 -9.47 -45.83 -56.65
CA PRO A 42 -8.56 -45.54 -55.54
C PRO A 42 -7.11 -46.02 -55.77
N PHE A 43 -6.88 -46.95 -56.70
CA PHE A 43 -5.55 -47.46 -57.05
C PHE A 43 -4.79 -46.61 -58.08
N LEU A 44 -5.46 -45.66 -58.76
CA LEU A 44 -4.83 -44.73 -59.72
C LEU A 44 -4.52 -43.35 -59.11
N GLN A 45 -4.95 -43.09 -57.87
CA GLN A 45 -4.60 -41.85 -57.19
C GLN A 45 -3.11 -41.90 -56.84
N ALA A 46 -2.32 -41.03 -57.47
CA ALA A 46 -0.93 -40.81 -57.09
C ALA A 46 -0.87 -40.55 -55.58
N ALA A 47 0.02 -41.24 -54.88
CA ALA A 47 0.20 -41.07 -53.45
C ALA A 47 0.40 -39.57 -53.14
N LYS A 48 -0.50 -38.99 -52.35
CA LYS A 48 -0.38 -37.59 -51.96
C LYS A 48 0.98 -37.40 -51.27
N PRO A 49 1.73 -36.33 -51.59
CA PRO A 49 3.01 -36.08 -50.97
C PRO A 49 2.85 -35.99 -49.45
N PRO A 50 3.86 -36.39 -48.66
CA PRO A 50 3.79 -36.29 -47.22
C PRO A 50 3.67 -34.82 -46.81
N MET A 51 2.66 -34.52 -46.00
CA MET A 51 2.36 -33.17 -45.48
C MET A 51 2.48 -33.19 -43.96
N ILE A 52 3.02 -32.11 -43.40
CA ILE A 52 2.93 -31.80 -41.98
C ILE A 52 1.50 -31.37 -41.70
N ARG A 53 0.91 -31.92 -40.63
CA ARG A 53 -0.46 -31.63 -40.23
C ARG A 53 -0.46 -30.95 -38.87
N ILE A 54 -0.76 -29.65 -38.86
CA ILE A 54 -0.87 -28.88 -37.62
C ILE A 54 -2.35 -28.76 -37.25
N PRO A 55 -2.83 -29.31 -36.12
CA PRO A 55 -4.20 -29.11 -35.66
C PRO A 55 -4.50 -27.61 -35.53
N SER A 56 -5.61 -27.18 -36.11
CA SER A 56 -6.06 -25.80 -36.08
C SER A 56 -7.52 -25.71 -35.62
N SER A 57 -7.87 -24.59 -34.99
CA SER A 57 -9.25 -24.35 -34.56
C SER A 57 -10.15 -24.08 -35.78
N VAL A 58 -11.36 -24.63 -35.78
CA VAL A 58 -12.36 -24.37 -36.84
C VAL A 58 -13.22 -23.16 -36.49
N ARG A 59 -13.39 -22.90 -35.19
CA ARG A 59 -14.14 -21.77 -34.64
C ARG A 59 -13.25 -20.91 -33.75
N PRO A 60 -13.58 -19.63 -33.54
CA PRO A 60 -12.91 -18.84 -32.52
C PRO A 60 -13.07 -19.50 -31.15
N ILE A 61 -11.98 -19.54 -30.38
CA ILE A 61 -11.97 -20.04 -29.00
C ILE A 61 -11.74 -18.84 -28.09
N ALA A 62 -12.63 -18.63 -27.13
CA ALA A 62 -12.53 -17.50 -26.23
C ALA A 62 -11.31 -17.63 -25.30
N ALA A 63 -10.81 -16.49 -24.80
CA ALA A 63 -9.79 -16.50 -23.76
C ALA A 63 -10.28 -17.26 -22.52
N TYR A 64 -9.38 -18.04 -21.91
CA TYR A 64 -9.62 -18.90 -20.76
C TYR A 64 -10.61 -20.05 -20.98
N GLU A 65 -10.97 -20.32 -22.23
CA GLU A 65 -11.77 -21.50 -22.58
C GLU A 65 -10.87 -22.73 -22.69
N ARG A 66 -11.41 -23.89 -22.30
CA ARG A 66 -10.74 -25.17 -22.49
C ARG A 66 -10.95 -25.62 -23.92
N VAL A 67 -9.86 -25.92 -24.64
CA VAL A 67 -9.93 -26.51 -25.97
C VAL A 67 -10.55 -27.89 -25.89
N SER A 68 -11.69 -28.04 -26.54
CA SER A 68 -12.41 -29.29 -26.71
C SER A 68 -12.11 -29.91 -28.06
N ARG A 69 -12.39 -31.20 -28.20
CA ARG A 69 -12.30 -31.88 -29.51
C ARG A 69 -13.22 -31.24 -30.56
N ASN A 70 -14.35 -30.68 -30.15
CA ASN A 70 -15.30 -30.03 -31.07
C ASN A 70 -14.75 -28.72 -31.65
N ASP A 71 -13.80 -28.07 -30.98
CA ASP A 71 -13.15 -26.86 -31.50
C ASP A 71 -12.23 -27.15 -32.70
N LEU A 72 -11.76 -28.39 -32.80
CA LEU A 72 -10.86 -28.85 -33.84
C LEU A 72 -11.59 -29.62 -34.95
N ILE A 73 -12.80 -30.12 -34.72
CA ILE A 73 -13.53 -30.93 -35.71
C ILE A 73 -14.28 -30.04 -36.70
N HIS A 74 -14.09 -30.30 -37.98
CA HIS A 74 -14.88 -29.65 -39.03
C HIS A 74 -16.31 -30.24 -39.02
N PRO A 75 -17.37 -29.41 -38.92
CA PRO A 75 -18.74 -29.90 -38.72
C PRO A 75 -19.23 -30.80 -39.86
N GLU A 76 -18.82 -30.51 -41.10
CA GLU A 76 -19.23 -31.27 -42.28
C GLU A 76 -18.47 -32.60 -42.45
N LYS A 77 -17.19 -32.64 -42.05
CA LYS A 77 -16.31 -33.79 -42.32
C LYS A 77 -16.21 -34.76 -41.14
N GLY A 78 -16.57 -34.32 -39.93
CA GLY A 78 -16.41 -35.10 -38.70
C GLY A 78 -14.95 -35.43 -38.35
N GLN A 79 -13.99 -34.80 -39.02
CA GLN A 79 -12.56 -35.01 -38.86
C GLN A 79 -11.90 -33.76 -38.26
N ILE A 80 -10.77 -33.95 -37.57
CA ILE A 80 -9.95 -32.85 -37.07
C ILE A 80 -9.44 -32.04 -38.26
N HIS A 81 -9.59 -30.72 -38.17
CA HIS A 81 -9.07 -29.77 -39.13
C HIS A 81 -7.57 -29.60 -38.89
N TYR A 82 -6.81 -29.78 -39.96
CA TYR A 82 -5.37 -29.61 -39.96
C TYR A 82 -5.00 -28.53 -40.98
N LEU A 83 -4.07 -27.68 -40.60
CA LEU A 83 -3.30 -26.87 -41.52
C LEU A 83 -2.22 -27.77 -42.13
N GLU A 84 -2.33 -28.02 -43.44
CA GLU A 84 -1.40 -28.88 -44.16
C GLU A 84 -0.25 -28.05 -44.73
N MET A 85 0.99 -28.47 -44.46
CA MET A 85 2.20 -27.82 -44.98
C MET A 85 3.11 -28.86 -45.65
N PRO A 86 3.80 -28.48 -46.75
CA PRO A 86 4.85 -29.33 -47.30
C PRO A 86 5.96 -29.59 -46.28
N VAL A 87 6.49 -30.81 -46.22
CA VAL A 87 7.57 -31.18 -45.28
C VAL A 87 8.83 -30.32 -45.45
N ASN A 88 9.13 -29.89 -46.67
CA ASN A 88 10.29 -29.02 -46.95
C ASN A 88 10.14 -27.62 -46.36
N SER A 89 8.92 -27.18 -46.00
CA SER A 89 8.70 -25.90 -45.33
C SER A 89 9.20 -25.89 -43.88
N ALA A 90 9.52 -27.06 -43.30
CA ALA A 90 10.11 -27.15 -41.97
C ALA A 90 11.62 -26.88 -41.96
N ILE A 91 12.29 -26.81 -43.12
CA ILE A 91 13.74 -26.54 -43.19
C ILE A 91 14.02 -25.17 -42.57
N GLY A 92 14.93 -25.14 -41.59
CA GLY A 92 15.26 -23.96 -40.80
C GLY A 92 14.38 -23.74 -39.56
N ALA A 93 13.26 -24.44 -39.41
CA ALA A 93 12.43 -24.39 -38.21
C ALA A 93 13.05 -25.20 -37.06
N GLN A 94 12.72 -24.83 -35.82
CA GLN A 94 13.01 -25.64 -34.65
C GLN A 94 11.99 -26.78 -34.55
N ILE A 95 12.45 -28.00 -34.29
CA ILE A 95 11.61 -29.19 -34.13
C ILE A 95 11.91 -29.86 -32.79
N VAL A 96 10.86 -30.36 -32.14
CA VAL A 96 10.93 -31.18 -30.94
C VAL A 96 10.28 -32.51 -31.26
N GLY A 97 10.93 -33.62 -30.93
CA GLY A 97 10.38 -34.95 -31.14
C GLY A 97 11.29 -36.05 -30.61
N ALA A 98 10.91 -37.30 -30.85
CA ALA A 98 11.68 -38.46 -30.44
C ALA A 98 12.41 -39.11 -31.62
N ASN A 99 13.69 -39.45 -31.43
CA ASN A 99 14.43 -40.26 -32.40
C ASN A 99 13.92 -41.72 -32.43
N LEU A 100 14.51 -42.56 -33.29
CA LEU A 100 14.15 -43.99 -33.38
C LEU A 100 14.40 -44.77 -32.07
N SER A 101 15.31 -44.29 -31.23
CA SER A 101 15.60 -44.86 -29.90
C SER A 101 14.61 -44.40 -28.82
N GLY A 102 13.68 -43.50 -29.14
CA GLY A 102 12.72 -42.92 -28.21
C GLY A 102 13.28 -41.77 -27.35
N GLU A 103 14.49 -41.32 -27.61
CA GLU A 103 15.10 -40.18 -26.91
C GLU A 103 14.55 -38.87 -27.47
N LYS A 104 14.12 -37.97 -26.58
CA LYS A 104 13.64 -36.64 -26.95
C LYS A 104 14.81 -35.77 -27.37
N ILE A 105 14.78 -35.33 -28.62
CA ILE A 105 15.77 -34.44 -29.21
C ILE A 105 15.09 -33.16 -29.69
N THR A 106 15.81 -32.04 -29.56
CA THR A 106 15.36 -30.73 -30.02
C THR A 106 16.47 -30.16 -30.88
N GLY A 107 16.14 -29.64 -32.06
CA GLY A 107 17.14 -29.04 -32.93
C GLY A 107 16.51 -28.29 -34.09
N ARG A 108 17.36 -27.62 -34.87
CA ARG A 108 16.94 -26.95 -36.11
C ARG A 108 17.01 -27.91 -37.29
N VAL A 109 15.96 -27.98 -38.10
CA VAL A 109 15.91 -28.84 -39.29
C VAL A 109 16.88 -28.31 -40.36
N ALA A 110 17.88 -29.11 -40.73
CA ALA A 110 18.81 -28.83 -41.81
C ALA A 110 18.33 -29.39 -43.16
N GLY A 111 17.61 -30.52 -43.15
CA GLY A 111 17.11 -31.17 -44.36
C GLY A 111 15.99 -32.16 -44.07
N VAL A 112 15.35 -32.65 -45.13
CA VAL A 112 14.31 -33.68 -45.06
C VAL A 112 14.71 -34.82 -45.99
N GLU A 113 14.84 -36.02 -45.46
CA GLU A 113 15.15 -37.23 -46.23
C GLU A 113 13.96 -38.20 -46.21
N GLN A 114 13.72 -38.90 -47.31
CA GLN A 114 12.74 -39.97 -47.34
C GLN A 114 13.44 -41.31 -47.08
N ARG A 115 13.00 -42.05 -46.06
CA ARG A 115 13.52 -43.39 -45.76
C ARG A 115 12.39 -44.37 -45.53
N GLU A 116 12.63 -45.61 -45.93
CA GLU A 116 11.72 -46.71 -45.67
C GLU A 116 11.88 -47.18 -44.23
N TYR A 117 10.80 -47.15 -43.47
CA TYR A 117 10.75 -47.61 -42.09
C TYR A 117 9.45 -48.41 -41.89
N GLN A 118 9.58 -49.66 -41.42
CA GLN A 118 8.47 -50.60 -41.24
C GLN A 118 7.62 -50.81 -42.52
N GLY A 119 8.26 -50.83 -43.69
CA GLY A 119 7.61 -51.07 -44.98
C GLY A 119 6.84 -49.87 -45.55
N ASN A 120 6.96 -48.70 -44.94
CA ASN A 120 6.39 -47.44 -45.43
C ASN A 120 7.49 -46.38 -45.56
N VAL A 121 7.38 -45.52 -46.57
CA VAL A 121 8.32 -44.40 -46.76
C VAL A 121 7.85 -43.21 -45.94
N TYR A 122 8.64 -42.82 -44.93
CA TYR A 122 8.37 -41.64 -44.11
C TYR A 122 9.44 -40.57 -44.35
N PRO A 123 9.09 -39.28 -44.25
CA PRO A 123 10.07 -38.21 -44.17
C PRO A 123 10.72 -38.17 -42.78
N PHE A 124 12.04 -38.04 -42.77
CA PHE A 124 12.91 -37.86 -41.62
C PHE A 124 13.46 -36.45 -41.64
N PHE A 125 13.33 -35.73 -40.53
CA PHE A 125 13.94 -34.43 -40.33
C PHE A 125 15.37 -34.64 -39.84
N VAL A 126 16.33 -34.20 -40.65
CA VAL A 126 17.76 -34.21 -40.30
C VAL A 126 18.08 -32.91 -39.59
N LEU A 127 18.58 -32.98 -38.36
CA LEU A 127 18.91 -31.81 -37.54
C LEU A 127 20.31 -31.29 -37.86
N ALA A 128 20.52 -29.98 -37.74
CA ALA A 128 21.82 -29.34 -37.97
C ALA A 128 22.91 -29.79 -36.99
N GLU A 129 22.54 -30.17 -35.77
CA GLU A 129 23.44 -30.61 -34.69
C GLU A 129 23.74 -32.12 -34.75
N GLY A 130 23.24 -32.82 -35.76
CA GLY A 130 23.21 -34.28 -35.81
C GLY A 130 21.97 -34.84 -35.09
N GLY A 131 21.44 -35.94 -35.60
CA GLY A 131 20.20 -36.55 -35.12
C GLY A 131 19.07 -36.47 -36.14
N GLU A 132 18.13 -37.40 -36.03
CA GLU A 132 17.04 -37.58 -36.98
C GLU A 132 15.73 -37.82 -36.25
N ILE A 133 14.69 -37.11 -36.65
CA ILE A 133 13.32 -37.25 -36.12
C ILE A 133 12.41 -37.71 -37.26
N PRO A 134 11.82 -38.91 -37.20
CA PRO A 134 10.80 -39.31 -38.17
C PRO A 134 9.54 -38.47 -37.94
N LEU A 135 8.86 -38.03 -39.01
CA LEU A 135 7.67 -37.17 -38.92
C LEU A 135 6.58 -37.68 -37.95
N PRO A 136 6.25 -38.98 -37.87
CA PRO A 136 5.28 -39.49 -36.90
C PRO A 136 5.66 -39.27 -35.42
N ASN A 137 6.95 -39.09 -35.12
CA ASN A 137 7.46 -38.85 -33.77
C ASN A 137 7.79 -37.37 -33.51
N ALA A 138 7.45 -36.48 -34.43
CA ALA A 138 7.57 -35.04 -34.23
C ALA A 138 6.40 -34.56 -33.35
N ASP A 139 6.73 -33.92 -32.23
CA ASP A 139 5.76 -33.36 -31.29
C ASP A 139 5.43 -31.90 -31.64
N GLU A 140 6.45 -31.11 -31.98
CA GLU A 140 6.34 -29.68 -32.28
C GLU A 140 7.22 -29.27 -33.48
N ILE A 141 6.71 -28.38 -34.35
CA ILE A 141 7.49 -27.75 -35.43
C ILE A 141 7.27 -26.23 -35.41
N GLY A 142 8.35 -25.46 -35.38
CA GLY A 142 8.29 -24.00 -35.26
C GLY A 142 7.57 -23.54 -33.99
N GLY A 143 7.55 -24.37 -32.95
CA GLY A 143 6.79 -24.16 -31.71
C GLY A 143 5.28 -24.49 -31.81
N ALA A 144 4.79 -24.96 -32.96
CA ALA A 144 3.41 -25.39 -33.13
C ALA A 144 3.26 -26.89 -32.83
N TYR A 145 2.24 -27.26 -32.05
CA TYR A 145 1.91 -28.65 -31.74
C TYR A 145 1.42 -29.40 -32.97
N LEU A 146 1.91 -30.64 -33.16
CA LEU A 146 1.46 -31.54 -34.23
C LEU A 146 0.40 -32.53 -33.75
N ASN A 147 0.48 -32.96 -32.49
CA ASN A 147 -0.45 -33.92 -31.93
C ASN A 147 -1.66 -33.21 -31.30
N PRO A 148 -2.90 -33.52 -31.73
CA PRO A 148 -4.10 -32.93 -31.14
C PRO A 148 -4.26 -33.19 -29.63
N GLN A 149 -3.69 -34.28 -29.10
CA GLN A 149 -3.83 -34.62 -27.68
C GLN A 149 -3.06 -33.66 -26.76
N ASP A 150 -2.01 -33.01 -27.26
CA ASP A 150 -1.26 -32.01 -26.49
C ASP A 150 -2.00 -30.67 -26.39
N VAL A 151 -3.00 -30.47 -27.26
CA VAL A 151 -3.86 -29.29 -27.32
C VAL A 151 -5.17 -29.50 -26.58
N ILE A 152 -5.83 -30.65 -26.78
CA ILE A 152 -7.15 -30.94 -26.20
C ILE A 152 -7.06 -30.97 -24.67
N GLY A 153 -7.98 -30.25 -24.00
CA GLY A 153 -8.07 -30.18 -22.54
C GLY A 153 -7.25 -29.04 -21.92
N ARG A 154 -6.36 -28.39 -22.68
CA ARG A 154 -5.66 -27.19 -22.25
C ARG A 154 -6.54 -25.95 -22.32
N VAL A 155 -6.20 -24.93 -21.53
CA VAL A 155 -6.93 -23.67 -21.44
C VAL A 155 -6.15 -22.61 -22.22
N VAL A 156 -6.81 -21.92 -23.15
CA VAL A 156 -6.17 -20.89 -23.96
C VAL A 156 -5.99 -19.60 -23.14
N ALA A 157 -4.82 -18.97 -23.18
CA ALA A 157 -4.53 -17.74 -22.46
C ALA A 157 -5.20 -16.51 -23.11
N ASN A 158 -5.30 -16.51 -24.43
CA ASN A 158 -5.86 -15.42 -25.23
C ASN A 158 -6.93 -15.94 -26.19
N GLU A 159 -7.72 -15.06 -26.78
CA GLU A 159 -8.65 -15.45 -27.84
C GLU A 159 -7.87 -16.03 -29.03
N LYS A 160 -8.33 -17.16 -29.55
CA LYS A 160 -7.72 -17.84 -30.70
C LYS A 160 -8.64 -17.75 -31.91
N SER A 161 -8.18 -17.06 -32.95
CA SER A 161 -8.88 -17.01 -34.24
C SER A 161 -8.93 -18.38 -34.93
N PRO A 162 -9.98 -18.67 -35.71
CA PRO A 162 -10.08 -19.89 -36.49
C PRO A 162 -8.97 -19.98 -37.55
N GLY A 163 -8.54 -21.20 -37.88
CA GLY A 163 -7.56 -21.51 -38.92
C GLY A 163 -6.10 -21.44 -38.46
N PHE A 164 -5.83 -21.09 -37.20
CA PHE A 164 -4.45 -20.98 -36.68
C PHE A 164 -4.07 -22.20 -35.83
N GLY A 165 -2.82 -22.65 -35.96
CA GLY A 165 -2.23 -23.71 -35.13
C GLY A 165 -1.93 -23.26 -33.71
N PHE A 166 -1.71 -24.20 -32.79
CA PHE A 166 -1.50 -23.92 -31.36
C PHE A 166 -0.02 -24.00 -30.98
N THR A 167 0.43 -23.04 -30.16
CA THR A 167 1.78 -22.99 -29.57
C THR A 167 1.71 -23.02 -28.05
N GLU A 168 2.82 -23.29 -27.36
CA GLU A 168 2.84 -23.30 -25.87
C GLU A 168 2.41 -21.95 -25.28
N SER A 169 2.84 -20.84 -25.90
CA SER A 169 2.46 -19.48 -25.49
C SER A 169 0.96 -19.17 -25.66
N ASN A 170 0.21 -20.00 -26.38
CA ASN A 170 -1.24 -19.85 -26.47
C ASN A 170 -1.96 -20.41 -25.24
N PHE A 171 -1.31 -21.20 -24.40
CA PHE A 171 -1.97 -21.87 -23.29
C PHE A 171 -1.54 -21.33 -21.93
N LEU A 172 -2.45 -21.44 -20.98
CA LEU A 172 -2.12 -21.37 -19.56
C LEU A 172 -1.40 -22.66 -19.10
N PRO A 173 -0.73 -22.62 -17.93
CA PRO A 173 -0.07 -23.80 -17.36
C PRO A 173 -1.01 -25.01 -17.30
N LYS A 174 -0.45 -26.21 -17.54
CA LYS A 174 -1.22 -27.46 -17.48
C LYS A 174 -1.90 -27.62 -16.11
N GLY A 175 -3.15 -28.05 -16.10
CA GLY A 175 -3.97 -28.18 -14.87
C GLY A 175 -4.79 -26.94 -14.51
N THR A 176 -4.65 -25.84 -15.25
CA THR A 176 -5.49 -24.64 -15.06
C THR A 176 -6.97 -24.95 -15.31
N ARG A 177 -7.84 -24.42 -14.44
CA ARG A 177 -9.29 -24.56 -14.59
C ARG A 177 -9.79 -23.57 -15.65
N PRO A 178 -10.73 -23.97 -16.54
CA PRO A 178 -11.31 -23.05 -17.50
C PRO A 178 -12.15 -21.95 -16.83
N GLY A 179 -12.30 -20.83 -17.52
CA GLY A 179 -13.04 -19.64 -17.11
C GLY A 179 -12.15 -18.53 -16.56
N LEU A 180 -12.75 -17.38 -16.23
CA LEU A 180 -12.04 -16.18 -15.76
C LEU A 180 -11.09 -16.43 -14.58
N VAL A 181 -11.43 -17.40 -13.72
CA VAL A 181 -10.59 -17.79 -12.57
C VAL A 181 -9.23 -18.33 -13.00
N GLY A 182 -9.16 -19.04 -14.14
CA GLY A 182 -7.90 -19.54 -14.69
C GLY A 182 -7.00 -18.43 -15.21
N GLY A 183 -7.58 -17.29 -15.62
CA GLY A 183 -6.86 -16.12 -16.09
C GLY A 183 -6.32 -15.20 -14.99
N VAL A 184 -6.66 -15.45 -13.72
CA VAL A 184 -6.17 -14.64 -12.60
C VAL A 184 -4.72 -15.03 -12.30
N PRO A 185 -3.76 -14.08 -12.37
CA PRO A 185 -2.38 -14.35 -11.98
C PRO A 185 -2.24 -14.76 -10.51
N PRO A 186 -1.18 -15.51 -10.14
CA PRO A 186 -0.92 -15.85 -8.74
C PRO A 186 -0.75 -14.59 -7.89
N GLY A 187 -1.34 -14.58 -6.67
CA GLY A 187 -1.30 -13.42 -5.76
C GLY A 187 -2.35 -12.34 -6.04
N MET A 188 -3.14 -12.48 -7.11
CA MET A 188 -4.22 -11.55 -7.46
C MET A 188 -5.61 -12.17 -7.23
N LYS A 189 -6.64 -11.31 -7.19
CA LYS A 189 -8.06 -11.64 -7.08
C LYS A 189 -8.79 -10.96 -8.24
N ALA A 190 -9.74 -11.66 -8.85
CA ALA A 190 -10.62 -11.06 -9.85
C ALA A 190 -11.68 -10.17 -9.16
N ILE A 191 -11.85 -8.94 -9.64
CA ILE A 191 -12.95 -8.04 -9.28
C ILE A 191 -13.65 -7.56 -10.55
N THR A 192 -14.99 -7.68 -10.58
CA THR A 192 -15.81 -7.17 -11.67
C THR A 192 -16.34 -5.79 -11.30
N LEU A 193 -16.08 -4.80 -12.16
CA LEU A 193 -16.47 -3.42 -11.98
C LEU A 193 -17.34 -2.96 -13.15
N LEU A 194 -18.21 -1.98 -12.90
CA LEU A 194 -19.00 -1.35 -13.95
C LEU A 194 -18.08 -0.45 -14.78
N ALA A 195 -18.09 -0.62 -16.11
CA ALA A 195 -17.26 0.17 -17.00
C ALA A 195 -17.58 1.68 -16.90
N SER A 196 -18.84 2.03 -16.61
CA SER A 196 -19.29 3.41 -16.42
C SER A 196 -18.63 4.13 -15.25
N LYS A 197 -18.01 3.42 -14.30
CA LYS A 197 -17.30 4.00 -13.15
C LYS A 197 -15.80 4.19 -13.40
N LEU A 198 -15.30 3.65 -14.51
CA LEU A 198 -13.88 3.59 -14.83
C LEU A 198 -13.60 4.47 -16.05
N ALA A 199 -12.98 5.63 -15.83
CA ALA A 199 -12.57 6.50 -16.92
C ALA A 199 -11.38 5.88 -17.67
N GLY A 200 -11.50 5.73 -19.00
CA GLY A 200 -10.44 5.23 -19.88
C GLY A 200 -10.42 3.70 -20.11
N VAL A 201 -11.35 2.94 -19.52
CA VAL A 201 -11.32 1.47 -19.57
C VAL A 201 -11.63 0.87 -20.96
N HIS A 202 -12.35 1.58 -21.82
CA HIS A 202 -12.82 1.04 -23.11
C HIS A 202 -11.70 0.80 -24.15
N SER A 203 -10.53 1.39 -23.94
CA SER A 203 -9.38 1.24 -24.86
C SER A 203 -8.44 0.10 -24.47
N LEU A 204 -8.76 -0.64 -23.40
CA LEU A 204 -7.90 -1.67 -22.85
C LEU A 204 -8.23 -3.05 -23.42
N ASN A 205 -7.18 -3.80 -23.73
CA ASN A 205 -7.24 -5.17 -24.19
C ASN A 205 -7.02 -6.16 -23.05
N LEU A 206 -7.31 -7.42 -23.34
CA LEU A 206 -6.96 -8.53 -22.46
C LEU A 206 -5.45 -8.55 -22.21
N GLY A 207 -5.06 -8.63 -20.94
CA GLY A 207 -3.67 -8.71 -20.51
C GLY A 207 -2.99 -7.37 -20.24
N ASP A 208 -3.63 -6.24 -20.58
CA ASP A 208 -3.08 -4.90 -20.31
C ASP A 208 -2.92 -4.67 -18.80
N ARG A 209 -1.79 -4.09 -18.41
CA ARG A 209 -1.49 -3.68 -17.04
C ARG A 209 -1.90 -2.24 -16.80
N ILE A 210 -2.54 -1.98 -15.68
CA ILE A 210 -3.13 -0.70 -15.33
C ILE A 210 -2.97 -0.37 -13.84
N ASP A 211 -2.95 0.93 -13.57
CA ASP A 211 -3.13 1.47 -12.23
C ASP A 211 -4.51 2.11 -12.09
N LEU A 212 -5.07 2.05 -10.89
CA LEU A 212 -6.38 2.63 -10.58
C LEU A 212 -6.22 3.80 -9.62
N LEU A 213 -6.72 4.96 -10.02
CA LEU A 213 -6.68 6.19 -9.22
C LEU A 213 -8.11 6.67 -8.96
N ALA A 214 -8.51 6.71 -7.69
CA ALA A 214 -9.81 7.23 -7.26
C ALA A 214 -9.71 8.70 -6.84
N THR A 215 -10.72 9.48 -7.20
CA THR A 215 -10.91 10.83 -6.66
C THR A 215 -11.83 10.77 -5.44
N LEU A 216 -11.31 11.14 -4.27
CA LEU A 216 -11.99 11.02 -2.98
C LEU A 216 -12.27 12.41 -2.39
N ASP A 217 -13.45 12.57 -1.78
CA ASP A 217 -13.76 13.80 -1.02
C ASP A 217 -13.06 13.73 0.34
N VAL A 218 -12.18 14.70 0.63
CA VAL A 218 -11.37 14.75 1.86
C VAL A 218 -12.23 14.82 3.13
N ASP A 219 -13.44 15.35 3.04
CA ASP A 219 -14.38 15.40 4.17
C ASP A 219 -15.06 14.04 4.45
N ARG A 220 -15.12 13.15 3.46
CA ARG A 220 -15.64 11.77 3.59
C ARG A 220 -14.55 10.78 3.98
N LEU A 221 -13.29 11.15 3.74
CA LEU A 221 -12.13 10.48 4.30
C LEU A 221 -12.10 10.73 5.81
N SER A 222 -12.86 9.92 6.55
CA SER A 222 -12.57 9.75 7.97
C SER A 222 -11.09 9.36 8.11
N PRO A 223 -10.34 9.87 9.10
CA PRO A 223 -8.98 9.39 9.39
C PRO A 223 -8.94 7.88 9.74
N ASN A 224 -10.11 7.24 9.84
CA ASN A 224 -10.34 5.81 10.03
C ASN A 224 -10.81 5.07 8.75
N SER A 225 -10.82 5.71 7.56
CA SER A 225 -11.14 5.04 6.29
C SER A 225 -10.04 4.04 5.97
N SER A 226 -10.45 2.80 5.73
CA SER A 226 -9.64 1.62 5.45
C SER A 226 -8.74 1.72 4.22
N LEU A 227 -8.81 2.82 3.47
CA LEU A 227 -7.89 3.09 2.37
C LEU A 227 -6.42 3.23 2.81
N GLY A 228 -6.12 3.39 4.12
CA GLY A 228 -4.75 3.66 4.56
C GLY A 228 -4.27 3.09 5.90
N SER A 229 -4.98 2.19 6.58
CA SER A 229 -4.46 1.69 7.86
C SER A 229 -5.02 0.35 8.28
N ARG A 230 -4.17 -0.69 8.30
CA ARG A 230 -4.33 -1.81 9.23
C ARG A 230 -3.95 -1.30 10.64
N THR A 231 -4.74 -0.42 11.22
CA THR A 231 -4.67 -0.13 12.65
C THR A 231 -6.06 -0.29 13.27
N SER A 232 -6.18 -1.29 14.12
CA SER A 232 -7.22 -1.36 15.14
C SER A 232 -6.86 -0.36 16.25
N ALA A 233 -7.66 0.70 16.43
CA ALA A 233 -7.96 1.31 17.73
C ALA A 233 -8.97 2.47 17.57
N THR A 234 -10.21 2.19 17.96
CA THR A 234 -11.24 3.09 18.52
C THR A 234 -11.03 4.61 18.51
N SER A 235 -11.90 5.33 17.79
CA SER A 235 -12.43 6.62 18.28
C SER A 235 -13.81 6.96 17.68
N LEU A 236 -14.72 7.35 18.57
CA LEU A 236 -16.11 7.81 18.39
C LEU A 236 -16.30 8.97 17.38
N PRO A 237 -17.54 9.17 16.88
CA PRO A 237 -17.85 9.99 15.71
C PRO A 237 -17.68 11.49 15.96
N ARG A 238 -17.17 12.20 14.96
CA ARG A 238 -17.43 13.64 14.79
C ARG A 238 -18.94 13.79 14.57
N SER A 239 -19.62 14.53 15.46
CA SER A 239 -20.95 15.04 15.19
C SER A 239 -20.86 15.95 13.97
N SER A 240 -21.26 15.44 12.81
CA SER A 240 -21.56 16.28 11.66
C SER A 240 -22.76 17.13 12.05
N ASP A 241 -22.52 18.41 12.35
CA ASP A 241 -23.57 19.41 12.31
C ASP A 241 -24.20 19.37 10.92
N LYS A 242 -25.40 18.81 10.85
CA LYS A 242 -26.27 18.81 9.68
C LYS A 242 -26.73 20.23 9.43
N ARG A 243 -25.91 21.07 8.79
CA ARG A 243 -26.35 22.30 8.14
C ARG A 243 -25.51 22.57 6.90
N GLY A 244 -26.01 22.06 5.77
CA GLY A 244 -25.86 22.71 4.46
C GLY A 244 -24.46 22.92 3.88
N ALA A 245 -23.54 21.98 4.03
CA ALA A 245 -22.23 22.08 3.39
C ALA A 245 -22.33 21.73 1.89
N LYS A 246 -21.90 22.68 1.04
CA LYS A 246 -21.72 22.55 -0.41
C LYS A 246 -21.00 21.26 -0.78
N LYS A 247 -21.39 20.69 -1.91
CA LYS A 247 -20.91 19.45 -2.54
C LYS A 247 -19.46 19.51 -3.09
N ASP A 248 -18.70 20.54 -2.73
CA ASP A 248 -17.35 20.84 -3.22
C ASP A 248 -16.36 20.90 -2.05
N GLY A 249 -16.26 19.80 -1.30
CA GLY A 249 -15.11 19.60 -0.43
C GLY A 249 -13.84 19.46 -1.28
N PRO A 250 -12.64 19.71 -0.72
CA PRO A 250 -11.41 19.44 -1.45
C PRO A 250 -11.37 17.97 -1.86
N LYS A 251 -11.12 17.72 -3.15
CA LYS A 251 -10.99 16.38 -3.73
C LYS A 251 -9.52 16.02 -3.84
N GLU A 252 -9.16 14.82 -3.41
CA GLU A 252 -7.81 14.30 -3.51
C GLU A 252 -7.79 13.05 -4.39
N ALA A 253 -6.86 13.03 -5.34
CA ALA A 253 -6.57 11.88 -6.18
C ALA A 253 -5.71 10.88 -5.40
N ARG A 254 -6.14 9.62 -5.33
CA ARG A 254 -5.43 8.57 -4.61
C ARG A 254 -5.34 7.29 -5.43
N LEU A 255 -4.14 6.75 -5.48
CA LEU A 255 -3.89 5.43 -6.06
C LEU A 255 -4.53 4.36 -5.15
N ILE A 256 -5.41 3.53 -5.71
CA ILE A 256 -6.18 2.51 -4.98
C ILE A 256 -5.77 1.09 -5.37
N ALA A 257 -5.17 0.90 -6.54
CA ALA A 257 -4.55 -0.36 -6.95
C ALA A 257 -3.39 -0.10 -7.89
N VAL A 258 -2.34 -0.90 -7.75
CA VAL A 258 -1.14 -0.87 -8.61
C VAL A 258 -0.94 -2.19 -9.32
N ASP A 259 -0.55 -2.11 -10.59
CA ASP A 259 -0.24 -3.26 -11.44
C ASP A 259 -1.42 -4.25 -11.49
N ALA A 260 -2.63 -3.72 -11.65
CA ALA A 260 -3.80 -4.52 -11.93
C ALA A 260 -3.78 -4.97 -13.39
N GLN A 261 -4.29 -6.16 -13.68
CA GLN A 261 -4.32 -6.70 -15.04
C GLN A 261 -5.76 -6.84 -15.54
N VAL A 262 -6.02 -6.45 -16.78
CA VAL A 262 -7.31 -6.67 -17.42
C VAL A 262 -7.43 -8.15 -17.79
N ILE A 263 -8.31 -8.87 -17.10
CA ILE A 263 -8.60 -10.29 -17.38
C ILE A 263 -9.89 -10.47 -18.17
N SER A 264 -10.74 -9.47 -18.28
CA SER A 264 -11.82 -9.46 -19.26
C SER A 264 -12.02 -8.01 -19.70
N PRO A 265 -11.85 -7.69 -20.99
CA PRO A 265 -12.14 -6.35 -21.50
C PRO A 265 -13.63 -6.04 -21.35
N VAL A 266 -14.00 -4.78 -21.60
CA VAL A 266 -15.39 -4.32 -21.45
C VAL A 266 -16.33 -5.16 -22.31
N PHE A 267 -17.27 -5.85 -21.69
CA PHE A 267 -18.31 -6.60 -22.38
C PHE A 267 -19.70 -6.17 -21.90
N ARG A 268 -20.70 -6.33 -22.77
CA ARG A 268 -22.09 -5.99 -22.48
C ARG A 268 -22.85 -7.23 -22.05
N ARG A 269 -23.53 -7.16 -20.90
CA ARG A 269 -24.58 -8.12 -20.56
C ARG A 269 -25.94 -7.44 -20.51
N ALA A 270 -26.98 -8.12 -20.95
CA ALA A 270 -28.35 -7.66 -20.76
C ALA A 270 -28.80 -8.02 -19.34
N LYS A 271 -29.08 -7.00 -18.50
CA LYS A 271 -29.73 -7.19 -17.20
C LYS A 271 -31.22 -6.90 -17.35
N VAL A 272 -32.05 -7.88 -17.06
CA VAL A 272 -33.51 -7.70 -17.01
C VAL A 272 -33.83 -6.93 -15.73
N VAL A 273 -34.36 -5.71 -15.86
CA VAL A 273 -34.89 -4.93 -14.74
C VAL A 273 -36.41 -4.98 -14.82
N THR A 274 -37.06 -5.56 -13.82
CA THR A 274 -38.51 -5.63 -13.73
C THR A 274 -39.04 -4.42 -12.95
N SER A 275 -39.93 -3.64 -13.56
CA SER A 275 -40.71 -2.60 -12.87
C SER A 275 -42.15 -3.07 -12.72
N SER A 276 -42.65 -3.11 -11.50
CA SER A 276 -44.05 -3.40 -11.19
C SER A 276 -44.84 -2.11 -11.04
N SER A 277 -45.87 -1.91 -11.86
CA SER A 277 -46.84 -0.84 -11.72
C SER A 277 -48.23 -1.40 -11.42
N LEU A 278 -48.96 -0.75 -10.52
CA LEU A 278 -50.30 -1.15 -10.09
C LEU A 278 -51.33 -1.18 -11.23
N THR A 279 -51.12 -0.38 -12.28
CA THR A 279 -52.04 -0.27 -13.43
C THR A 279 -51.57 -1.01 -14.68
N GLN A 280 -50.29 -1.38 -14.77
CA GLN A 280 -49.69 -1.96 -15.99
C GLN A 280 -49.02 -3.32 -15.78
N GLY A 281 -49.06 -3.89 -14.57
CA GLY A 281 -48.42 -5.16 -14.25
C GLY A 281 -46.89 -5.06 -14.18
N THR A 282 -46.22 -6.21 -14.18
CA THR A 282 -44.75 -6.29 -14.14
C THR A 282 -44.21 -6.24 -15.56
N THR A 283 -43.50 -5.18 -15.92
CA THR A 283 -42.83 -5.04 -17.21
C THR A 283 -41.33 -5.25 -17.04
N GLY A 284 -40.73 -6.14 -17.82
CA GLY A 284 -39.28 -6.36 -17.86
C GLY A 284 -38.65 -5.51 -18.94
N ARG A 285 -37.72 -4.62 -18.58
CA ARG A 285 -36.89 -3.88 -19.53
C ARG A 285 -35.47 -4.42 -19.49
N ASN A 286 -34.94 -4.81 -20.65
CA ASN A 286 -33.52 -5.14 -20.78
C ASN A 286 -32.70 -3.85 -20.76
N VAL A 287 -31.87 -3.70 -19.73
CA VAL A 287 -30.90 -2.62 -19.62
C VAL A 287 -29.52 -3.22 -19.92
N PRO A 288 -28.80 -2.73 -20.95
CA PRO A 288 -27.42 -3.15 -21.18
C PRO A 288 -26.55 -2.63 -20.04
N VAL A 289 -25.79 -3.52 -19.41
CA VAL A 289 -24.80 -3.20 -18.38
C VAL A 289 -23.43 -3.58 -18.93
N GLU A 290 -22.51 -2.62 -18.93
CA GLU A 290 -21.13 -2.82 -19.37
C GLU A 290 -20.25 -3.10 -18.16
N GLU A 291 -19.54 -4.23 -18.18
CA GLU A 291 -18.71 -4.72 -17.09
C GLU A 291 -17.30 -5.01 -17.59
N VAL A 292 -16.31 -4.77 -16.73
CA VAL A 292 -14.91 -5.17 -16.94
C VAL A 292 -14.51 -6.05 -15.75
N THR A 293 -13.63 -7.01 -15.98
CA THR A 293 -13.05 -7.79 -14.87
C THR A 293 -11.55 -7.56 -14.82
N LEU A 294 -11.07 -7.15 -13.65
CA LEU A 294 -9.67 -6.83 -13.38
C LEU A 294 -9.12 -7.84 -12.38
N ALA A 295 -7.90 -8.32 -12.59
CA ALA A 295 -7.12 -8.97 -11.57
C ALA A 295 -6.39 -7.90 -10.76
N VAL A 296 -6.73 -7.80 -9.48
CA VAL A 296 -6.15 -6.84 -8.54
C VAL A 296 -5.45 -7.63 -7.45
N HIS A 297 -4.30 -7.17 -6.99
CA HIS A 297 -3.58 -7.84 -5.91
C HIS A 297 -4.41 -7.91 -4.62
N GLU A 298 -4.25 -8.98 -3.84
CA GLU A 298 -5.08 -9.23 -2.66
C GLU A 298 -5.06 -8.08 -1.63
N ALA A 299 -3.93 -7.39 -1.51
CA ALA A 299 -3.78 -6.23 -0.62
C ALA A 299 -4.63 -5.01 -1.02
N ASP A 300 -4.91 -4.84 -2.32
CA ASP A 300 -5.55 -3.63 -2.86
C ASP A 300 -7.07 -3.82 -3.03
N VAL A 301 -7.57 -5.06 -2.98
CA VAL A 301 -9.00 -5.39 -3.10
C VAL A 301 -9.90 -4.58 -2.15
N PRO A 302 -9.55 -4.39 -0.86
CA PRO A 302 -10.39 -3.57 0.03
C PRO A 302 -10.53 -2.12 -0.45
N ALA A 303 -9.44 -1.51 -0.91
CA ALA A 303 -9.44 -0.11 -1.38
C ALA A 303 -10.28 0.06 -2.66
N VAL A 304 -10.18 -0.88 -3.60
CA VAL A 304 -11.01 -0.86 -4.82
C VAL A 304 -12.49 -1.09 -4.50
N THR A 305 -12.79 -1.99 -3.57
CA THR A 305 -14.18 -2.25 -3.13
C THR A 305 -14.78 -1.04 -2.43
N GLU A 306 -14.02 -0.40 -1.53
CA GLU A 306 -14.44 0.81 -0.83
C GLU A 306 -14.69 1.97 -1.81
N ALA A 307 -13.77 2.22 -2.74
CA ALA A 307 -13.93 3.26 -3.77
C ALA A 307 -15.17 3.01 -4.65
N SER A 308 -15.45 1.76 -4.99
CA SER A 308 -16.64 1.38 -5.76
C SER A 308 -17.95 1.63 -4.98
N VAL A 309 -17.95 1.35 -3.67
CA VAL A 309 -19.10 1.58 -2.76
C VAL A 309 -19.33 3.07 -2.51
N MET A 310 -18.25 3.86 -2.38
CA MET A 310 -18.31 5.31 -2.20
C MET A 310 -18.74 6.07 -3.47
N ASP A 311 -18.92 5.35 -4.58
CA ASP A 311 -19.29 5.89 -5.89
C ASP A 311 -18.30 6.96 -6.38
N CYS A 312 -17.02 6.71 -6.12
CA CYS A 312 -15.94 7.58 -6.56
C CYS A 312 -15.67 7.42 -8.06
N GLU A 313 -15.24 8.51 -8.69
CA GLU A 313 -14.70 8.46 -10.04
C GLU A 313 -13.31 7.81 -10.00
N ILE A 314 -13.13 6.73 -10.75
CA ILE A 314 -11.87 5.98 -10.83
C ILE A 314 -11.29 6.18 -12.23
N ALA A 315 -10.13 6.84 -12.30
CA ALA A 315 -9.33 6.94 -13.50
C ALA A 315 -8.45 5.70 -13.66
N VAL A 316 -8.43 5.14 -14.87
CA VAL A 316 -7.58 4.01 -15.24
C VAL A 316 -6.36 4.52 -15.99
N ILE A 317 -5.16 4.16 -15.51
CA ILE A 317 -3.88 4.59 -16.09
C ILE A 317 -3.19 3.35 -16.67
N ALA A 318 -3.05 3.29 -17.99
CA ALA A 318 -2.41 2.15 -18.66
C ALA A 318 -0.88 2.21 -18.57
N HIS A 319 -0.24 1.07 -18.31
CA HIS A 319 1.21 0.92 -18.35
C HIS A 319 1.71 0.78 -19.78
N SER A 320 3.00 1.07 -19.99
CA SER A 320 3.64 0.84 -21.29
C SER A 320 3.81 -0.66 -21.52
N ALA A 321 3.32 -1.16 -22.66
CA ALA A 321 3.59 -2.53 -23.10
C ALA A 321 4.98 -2.71 -23.76
N ARG A 322 5.86 -1.71 -23.64
CA ARG A 322 7.25 -1.84 -24.11
C ARG A 322 8.02 -2.70 -23.10
N PRO A 323 8.99 -3.51 -23.55
CA PRO A 323 9.87 -4.20 -22.62
C PRO A 323 10.50 -3.14 -21.70
N GLU A 324 10.34 -3.33 -20.40
CA GLU A 324 11.02 -2.49 -19.44
C GLU A 324 12.53 -2.60 -19.73
N PRO A 325 13.25 -1.47 -19.83
CA PRO A 325 14.70 -1.56 -19.78
C PRO A 325 15.03 -2.29 -18.48
N GLU A 326 15.88 -3.33 -18.55
CA GLU A 326 16.41 -4.01 -17.36
C GLU A 326 16.70 -2.94 -16.31
N GLU A 327 16.08 -3.06 -15.13
CA GLU A 327 16.24 -2.10 -14.03
C GLU A 327 17.73 -1.79 -13.91
N ALA A 328 18.12 -0.62 -14.40
CA ALA A 328 19.52 -0.26 -14.46
C ALA A 328 19.97 -0.25 -13.01
N ALA A 329 20.88 -1.18 -12.68
CA ALA A 329 21.47 -1.24 -11.35
C ALA A 329 21.86 0.19 -10.96
N PRO A 330 21.58 0.62 -9.71
CA PRO A 330 21.88 1.97 -9.30
C PRO A 330 23.35 2.26 -9.66
N PRO A 331 23.64 3.43 -10.26
CA PRO A 331 25.00 3.76 -10.69
C PRO A 331 26.00 3.51 -9.55
N GLU A 332 27.19 2.99 -9.88
CA GLU A 332 28.21 2.67 -8.88
C GLU A 332 28.42 3.85 -7.92
N GLY A 333 28.25 3.60 -6.61
CA GLY A 333 28.39 4.61 -5.55
C GLY A 333 27.12 5.38 -5.18
N MET A 334 25.97 5.09 -5.79
CA MET A 334 24.66 5.60 -5.35
C MET A 334 23.84 4.55 -4.61
N VAL A 335 23.14 4.99 -3.56
CA VAL A 335 22.28 4.17 -2.71
C VAL A 335 20.85 4.68 -2.79
N SER A 336 19.91 3.75 -2.86
CA SER A 336 18.48 4.03 -2.79
C SER A 336 18.06 4.30 -1.35
N VAL A 337 17.63 5.53 -1.05
CA VAL A 337 17.24 5.97 0.29
C VAL A 337 15.73 6.17 0.37
N PRO A 338 15.04 5.58 1.36
CA PRO A 338 13.61 5.76 1.55
C PRO A 338 13.28 7.19 2.02
N LEU A 339 12.28 7.79 1.38
CA LEU A 339 11.73 9.09 1.72
C LEU A 339 10.44 8.94 2.51
N ASN A 340 10.21 9.86 3.43
CA ASN A 340 8.96 9.98 4.14
C ASN A 340 7.86 10.49 3.18
N PRO A 341 6.83 9.71 2.81
CA PRO A 341 5.84 10.12 1.83
C PRO A 341 4.83 11.13 2.40
N ARG A 342 4.62 11.13 3.73
CA ARG A 342 3.62 11.95 4.41
C ARG A 342 4.23 12.71 5.58
N ARG A 343 3.48 13.65 6.17
CA ARG A 343 3.94 14.31 7.41
C ARG A 343 3.93 13.31 8.56
N ALA A 344 5.09 13.04 9.16
CA ALA A 344 5.17 12.13 10.28
C ALA A 344 4.87 12.87 11.60
N ILE A 345 4.19 12.18 12.51
CA ILE A 345 3.72 12.73 13.78
C ILE A 345 4.83 12.53 14.84
N PRO A 346 5.11 13.51 15.71
CA PRO A 346 6.03 13.28 16.83
C PRO A 346 5.47 12.22 17.77
N TYR A 347 6.34 11.40 18.35
CA TYR A 347 6.02 10.35 19.33
C TYR A 347 5.20 9.17 18.80
N SER A 348 4.88 9.15 17.50
CA SER A 348 4.33 7.97 16.84
C SER A 348 5.43 6.99 16.45
N GLN A 349 5.12 5.71 16.54
CA GLN A 349 5.93 4.65 15.95
C GLN A 349 5.74 4.64 14.43
N ILE A 350 6.84 4.64 13.68
CA ILE A 350 6.78 4.50 12.23
C ILE A 350 6.43 3.06 11.89
N GLN A 351 5.35 2.87 11.15
CA GLN A 351 4.93 1.59 10.62
C GLN A 351 5.40 1.43 9.17
N GLU A 352 5.39 0.20 8.67
CA GLU A 352 5.71 -0.09 7.28
C GLU A 352 4.80 0.68 6.31
N ALA A 353 3.50 0.75 6.64
CA ALA A 353 2.50 1.54 5.92
C ALA A 353 2.72 3.06 5.97
N ASP A 354 3.62 3.58 6.81
CA ASP A 354 4.02 4.99 6.81
C ASP A 354 5.08 5.32 5.75
N LEU A 355 5.88 4.33 5.34
CA LEU A 355 6.94 4.50 4.35
C LEU A 355 6.45 4.33 2.91
N TRP A 356 5.28 3.73 2.74
CA TRP A 356 4.65 3.55 1.44
C TRP A 356 3.72 4.73 1.10
N PRO A 357 3.94 5.41 -0.04
CA PRO A 357 2.92 6.27 -0.62
C PRO A 357 1.60 5.50 -0.76
N THR A 358 0.49 6.23 -0.61
CA THR A 358 -0.84 5.64 -0.70
C THR A 358 -1.03 4.93 -2.04
N GLY A 359 -1.35 3.63 -1.99
CA GLY A 359 -1.58 2.79 -3.17
C GLY A 359 -0.33 2.13 -3.77
N THR A 360 0.88 2.57 -3.43
CA THR A 360 2.11 1.93 -3.92
C THR A 360 2.59 0.81 -2.99
N ARG A 361 3.18 -0.25 -3.54
CA ARG A 361 3.78 -1.35 -2.75
C ARG A 361 5.27 -1.20 -2.51
N THR A 362 5.87 -0.11 -3.01
CA THR A 362 7.29 0.18 -2.87
C THR A 362 7.47 1.50 -2.14
N PRO A 363 8.45 1.61 -1.23
CA PRO A 363 8.76 2.88 -0.60
C PRO A 363 9.22 3.85 -1.69
N ARG A 364 8.87 5.13 -1.53
CA ARG A 364 9.41 6.16 -2.40
C ARG A 364 10.89 6.31 -2.07
N THR A 365 11.77 6.03 -3.02
CA THR A 365 13.21 6.19 -2.82
C THR A 365 13.80 7.30 -3.68
N ILE A 366 14.97 7.77 -3.28
CA ILE A 366 15.83 8.65 -4.07
C ILE A 366 17.25 8.12 -4.05
N LEU A 367 17.96 8.26 -5.15
CA LEU A 367 19.38 7.90 -5.24
C LEU A 367 20.23 9.00 -4.61
N ILE A 368 21.03 8.65 -3.60
CA ILE A 368 21.97 9.53 -2.91
C ILE A 368 23.35 8.88 -2.93
N ALA A 369 24.42 9.67 -3.08
CA ALA A 369 25.78 9.15 -3.02
C ALA A 369 26.07 8.48 -1.65
N GLN A 370 26.71 7.31 -1.65
CA GLN A 370 27.05 6.55 -0.43
C GLN A 370 27.84 7.40 0.59
N ALA A 371 28.75 8.24 0.11
CA ALA A 371 29.54 9.14 0.96
C ALA A 371 28.65 10.16 1.70
N GLU A 372 27.58 10.62 1.06
CA GLU A 372 26.64 11.58 1.63
C GLU A 372 25.73 10.93 2.67
N VAL A 373 25.26 9.71 2.38
CA VAL A 373 24.50 8.87 3.32
C VAL A 373 25.29 8.65 4.61
N ALA A 374 26.57 8.30 4.50
CA ALA A 374 27.44 8.08 5.66
C ALA A 374 27.71 9.38 6.43
N ARG A 375 27.91 10.51 5.73
CA ARG A 375 28.16 11.81 6.36
C ARG A 375 26.97 12.30 7.18
N MET A 376 25.76 12.13 6.66
CA MET A 376 24.53 12.59 7.29
C MET A 376 23.89 11.57 8.25
N GLY A 377 24.39 10.32 8.29
CA GLY A 377 23.80 9.25 9.11
C GLY A 377 22.38 8.88 8.65
N ILE A 378 22.17 8.81 7.34
CA ILE A 378 20.86 8.52 6.74
C ILE A 378 20.61 7.01 6.80
N LEU A 379 19.42 6.63 7.26
CA LEU A 379 18.98 5.24 7.29
C LEU A 379 18.54 4.82 5.88
N THR A 380 19.16 3.77 5.35
CA THR A 380 18.94 3.28 3.99
C THR A 380 17.94 2.14 3.93
N GLU A 381 17.88 1.32 4.98
CA GLU A 381 17.02 0.16 5.01
C GLU A 381 15.67 0.47 5.68
N PRO A 382 14.52 0.09 5.07
CA PRO A 382 13.22 0.25 5.71
C PRO A 382 13.13 -0.40 7.09
N ASN A 383 13.83 -1.53 7.29
CA ASN A 383 13.83 -2.27 8.56
C ASN A 383 14.48 -1.49 9.71
N GLU A 384 15.40 -0.56 9.43
CA GLU A 384 16.01 0.30 10.44
C GLU A 384 15.07 1.43 10.90
N ILE A 385 14.05 1.72 10.10
CA ILE A 385 13.10 2.82 10.32
C ILE A 385 11.81 2.29 10.96
N VAL A 386 11.29 1.18 10.45
CA VAL A 386 10.03 0.58 10.91
C VAL A 386 10.16 0.14 12.37
N GLY A 387 9.17 0.50 13.18
CA GLY A 387 9.10 0.19 14.60
C GLY A 387 9.78 1.22 15.51
N ARG A 388 10.48 2.22 14.96
CA ARG A 388 11.10 3.30 15.75
C ARG A 388 10.13 4.45 16.02
N VAL A 389 10.32 5.15 17.14
CA VAL A 389 9.48 6.28 17.57
C VAL A 389 10.17 7.60 17.24
N LEU A 390 9.46 8.50 16.57
CA LEU A 390 9.98 9.82 16.19
C LEU A 390 10.05 10.79 17.37
N LYS A 391 11.13 11.58 17.44
CA LYS A 391 11.28 12.71 18.37
C LYS A 391 10.52 13.94 17.93
N ALA A 392 10.56 14.24 16.63
CA ALA A 392 10.02 15.46 16.05
C ALA A 392 9.16 15.17 14.82
N ALA A 393 8.32 16.15 14.46
CA ALA A 393 7.50 16.07 13.26
C ALA A 393 8.40 16.16 12.02
N LYS A 394 8.18 15.26 11.05
CA LYS A 394 9.00 15.19 9.86
C LYS A 394 8.18 15.53 8.60
N PRO A 395 8.60 16.49 7.76
CA PRO A 395 7.87 16.86 6.56
C PRO A 395 7.97 15.76 5.47
N PRO A 396 7.00 15.71 4.54
CA PRO A 396 7.07 14.78 3.41
C PRO A 396 8.26 15.11 2.49
N GLY A 397 8.81 14.09 1.83
CA GLY A 397 9.96 14.19 0.93
C GLY A 397 11.33 14.24 1.62
N THR A 398 11.39 14.06 2.94
CA THR A 398 12.66 14.01 3.69
C THR A 398 13.04 12.58 4.07
N PHE A 399 14.35 12.32 4.20
CA PHE A 399 14.92 11.02 4.58
C PHE A 399 15.10 10.93 6.10
N PHE A 400 15.05 9.72 6.66
CA PHE A 400 15.20 9.48 8.10
C PHE A 400 16.67 9.33 8.52
N THR A 401 17.00 9.84 9.69
CA THR A 401 18.34 9.74 10.30
C THR A 401 18.23 9.13 11.69
N GLU A 402 19.33 8.62 12.24
CA GLU A 402 19.33 8.05 13.60
C GLU A 402 18.96 9.08 14.68
N ALA A 403 19.31 10.35 14.47
CA ALA A 403 19.01 11.44 15.40
C ALA A 403 17.50 11.69 15.54
N ASP A 404 16.71 11.42 14.51
CA ASP A 404 15.26 11.66 14.47
C ASP A 404 14.47 10.75 15.41
N PHE A 405 15.05 9.62 15.82
CA PHE A 405 14.36 8.59 16.58
C PHE A 405 14.82 8.51 18.04
N TYR A 406 13.90 8.07 18.89
CA TYR A 406 14.25 7.55 20.21
C TYR A 406 15.02 6.22 20.10
N PRO A 407 15.68 5.77 21.19
CA PRO A 407 16.30 4.45 21.24
C PRO A 407 15.33 3.33 20.88
N ILE A 408 15.86 2.24 20.35
CA ILE A 408 15.06 1.07 19.98
C ILE A 408 14.39 0.49 21.24
N GLY A 409 13.10 0.17 21.16
CA GLY A 409 12.31 -0.35 22.28
C GLY A 409 11.51 0.73 23.05
N THR A 410 11.64 2.01 22.71
CA THR A 410 10.76 3.06 23.26
C THR A 410 9.31 2.84 22.82
N THR A 411 8.38 2.87 23.77
CA THR A 411 6.94 2.78 23.50
C THR A 411 6.41 4.09 22.91
N ALA A 412 5.57 4.02 21.89
CA ALA A 412 4.94 5.19 21.29
C ALA A 412 4.02 5.96 22.26
N GLY A 413 3.87 7.26 22.03
CA GLY A 413 3.02 8.16 22.81
C GLY A 413 3.80 9.23 23.59
N LEU A 414 3.09 10.13 24.28
CA LEU A 414 3.68 11.26 25.02
C LEU A 414 4.72 10.82 26.07
N THR A 415 4.60 9.59 26.59
CA THR A 415 5.56 9.01 27.53
C THR A 415 6.93 8.76 26.91
N ALA A 416 7.03 8.60 25.58
CA ALA A 416 8.30 8.44 24.87
C ALA A 416 9.23 9.64 25.08
N ALA A 417 8.64 10.83 25.25
CA ALA A 417 9.36 12.07 25.40
C ALA A 417 9.75 12.39 26.85
N VAL A 418 9.25 11.62 27.83
CA VAL A 418 9.53 11.84 29.24
C VAL A 418 10.92 11.28 29.54
N PRO A 419 11.90 12.11 29.95
CA PRO A 419 13.21 11.60 30.30
C PRO A 419 13.15 10.70 31.54
N THR A 420 14.14 9.84 31.70
CA THR A 420 14.29 9.00 32.89
C THR A 420 14.37 9.86 34.14
N GLY A 421 13.54 9.57 35.15
CA GLY A 421 13.47 10.32 36.40
C GLY A 421 12.50 11.50 36.39
N TYR A 422 11.83 11.78 35.27
CA TYR A 422 10.80 12.81 35.15
C TYR A 422 9.39 12.18 35.12
N ARG A 423 8.36 13.01 35.34
CA ARG A 423 6.94 12.67 35.19
C ARG A 423 6.29 13.64 34.21
N ALA A 424 5.41 13.11 33.34
CA ALA A 424 4.56 13.94 32.52
C ALA A 424 3.44 14.55 33.36
N PHE A 425 3.19 15.85 33.21
CA PHE A 425 2.11 16.58 33.84
C PHE A 425 1.36 17.40 32.79
N THR A 426 0.03 17.33 32.80
CA THR A 426 -0.82 18.09 31.90
C THR A 426 -1.37 19.31 32.64
N LEU A 427 -1.20 20.48 32.05
CA LEU A 427 -1.65 21.77 32.59
C LEU A 427 -2.41 22.57 31.54
N ASP A 428 -3.20 23.54 31.99
CA ASP A 428 -3.86 24.48 31.09
C ASP A 428 -2.90 25.63 30.77
N ALA A 429 -2.57 25.76 29.48
CA ALA A 429 -1.72 26.81 28.95
C ALA A 429 -2.27 28.21 29.27
N ALA A 430 -3.58 28.37 29.43
CA ALA A 430 -4.19 29.66 29.78
C ALA A 430 -3.79 30.19 31.18
N LEU A 431 -3.26 29.34 32.06
CA LEU A 431 -2.83 29.70 33.41
C LEU A 431 -1.36 30.14 33.48
N LEU A 432 -0.63 30.03 32.37
CA LEU A 432 0.80 30.33 32.32
C LEU A 432 1.08 31.52 31.42
N ASP A 433 1.83 32.50 31.94
CA ASP A 433 2.40 33.55 31.11
C ASP A 433 3.76 33.13 30.53
N GLY A 434 4.10 33.63 29.34
CA GLY A 434 5.41 33.39 28.70
C GLY A 434 5.53 32.09 27.89
N ILE A 435 4.49 31.25 27.84
CA ILE A 435 4.54 29.95 27.16
C ILE A 435 4.46 30.01 25.63
N ALA A 436 4.01 31.13 25.05
CA ALA A 436 3.76 31.24 23.61
C ALA A 436 5.03 31.08 22.75
N ALA A 437 6.21 31.32 23.35
CA ALA A 437 7.50 31.17 22.69
C ALA A 437 8.07 29.75 22.79
N LEU A 438 7.53 28.89 23.66
CA LEU A 438 8.11 27.57 23.93
C LEU A 438 7.75 26.54 22.84
N GLN A 439 8.77 25.86 22.33
CA GLN A 439 8.65 24.81 21.34
C GLN A 439 8.79 23.41 21.96
N LEU A 440 8.56 22.40 21.12
CA LEU A 440 8.73 21.00 21.49
C LEU A 440 10.18 20.74 21.91
N GLY A 441 10.39 20.25 23.13
CA GLY A 441 11.71 19.94 23.68
C GLY A 441 12.41 21.10 24.40
N ASP A 442 11.84 22.31 24.39
CA ASP A 442 12.43 23.45 25.10
C ASP A 442 12.40 23.23 26.62
N ARG A 443 13.44 23.75 27.28
CA ARG A 443 13.57 23.76 28.74
C ARG A 443 13.15 25.11 29.30
N PHE A 444 12.45 25.11 30.42
CA PHE A 444 12.02 26.33 31.09
C PHE A 444 11.95 26.14 32.60
N ASP A 445 12.06 27.26 33.33
CA ASP A 445 11.80 27.33 34.76
C ASP A 445 10.43 27.98 34.98
N LEU A 446 9.73 27.57 36.04
CA LEU A 446 8.42 28.12 36.39
C LEU A 446 8.50 28.89 37.70
N ILE A 447 8.16 30.17 37.65
CA ILE A 447 8.15 31.06 38.80
C ILE A 447 6.69 31.33 39.16
N ALA A 448 6.34 31.12 40.42
CA ALA A 448 5.07 31.57 40.97
C ALA A 448 5.27 32.90 41.68
N SER A 449 4.32 33.80 41.46
CA SER A 449 4.19 35.04 42.21
C SER A 449 2.93 34.96 43.06
N ARG A 450 3.09 35.22 44.36
CA ARG A 450 1.99 35.31 45.32
C ARG A 450 1.91 36.73 45.87
N SER A 451 0.74 37.35 45.79
CA SER A 451 0.50 38.61 46.50
C SER A 451 0.50 38.36 48.01
N ILE A 452 1.29 39.13 48.74
CA ILE A 452 1.36 39.04 50.20
C ILE A 452 0.16 39.81 50.76
N ASP A 453 -0.76 39.09 51.43
CA ASP A 453 -1.81 39.70 52.23
C ASP A 453 -1.23 40.09 53.59
N PHE A 454 -0.76 41.33 53.69
CA PHE A 454 -0.14 41.88 54.89
C PHE A 454 -1.04 41.78 56.14
N GLN A 455 -2.37 41.69 56.00
CA GLN A 455 -3.27 41.49 57.14
C GLN A 455 -3.11 40.12 57.79
N LYS A 456 -2.93 39.06 56.97
CA LYS A 456 -2.70 37.70 57.48
C LYS A 456 -1.31 37.53 58.07
N VAL A 457 -0.31 38.21 57.51
CA VAL A 457 1.06 38.23 58.06
C VAL A 457 1.07 38.92 59.43
N ALA A 458 0.40 40.07 59.57
CA ALA A 458 0.26 40.77 60.84
C ALA A 458 -0.42 39.93 61.93
N GLN A 459 -1.46 39.15 61.58
CA GLN A 459 -2.12 38.22 62.50
C GLN A 459 -1.22 37.06 62.94
N LYS A 460 -0.37 36.54 62.04
CA LYS A 460 0.51 35.39 62.31
C LYS A 460 1.71 35.74 63.20
N ILE A 461 2.15 37.00 63.18
CA ILE A 461 3.22 37.54 64.05
C ILE A 461 2.74 37.72 65.51
N GLY A 462 1.46 37.46 65.81
CA GLY A 462 0.92 37.55 67.18
C GLY A 462 0.56 38.97 67.62
N GLY A 463 0.59 39.93 66.69
CA GLY A 463 0.19 41.31 66.95
C GLY A 463 -1.33 41.46 67.01
N SER A 464 -1.91 41.37 68.21
CA SER A 464 -3.22 41.96 68.47
C SER A 464 -3.21 43.49 68.42
N ASP A 465 -2.04 44.11 68.23
CA ASP A 465 -1.91 45.55 68.07
C ASP A 465 -2.36 45.97 66.67
N ILE A 466 -3.60 46.46 66.63
CA ILE A 466 -4.23 47.19 65.51
C ILE A 466 -3.26 48.20 64.89
N MET A 467 -2.35 48.76 65.68
CA MET A 467 -1.38 49.80 65.33
C MET A 467 -0.36 49.38 64.25
N LEU A 468 0.19 48.16 64.32
CA LEU A 468 1.13 47.65 63.31
C LEU A 468 0.42 47.41 61.97
N ALA A 469 -0.80 46.86 62.03
CA ALA A 469 -1.63 46.65 60.85
C ALA A 469 -2.06 47.97 60.20
N THR A 470 -2.36 49.02 60.98
CA THR A 470 -2.64 50.37 60.45
C THR A 470 -1.39 51.05 59.87
N ALA A 471 -0.22 50.94 60.50
CA ALA A 471 1.01 51.56 60.00
C ALA A 471 1.46 50.97 58.65
N ILE A 472 1.22 49.68 58.42
CA ILE A 472 1.43 49.03 57.11
C ILE A 472 0.35 49.46 56.12
N ARG A 473 -0.92 49.58 56.55
CA ARG A 473 -2.06 49.97 55.69
C ARG A 473 -1.99 51.41 55.20
N ASP A 474 -1.52 52.34 56.03
CA ASP A 474 -1.44 53.78 55.74
C ASP A 474 -0.13 54.18 55.02
N GLY A 475 0.71 53.20 54.65
CA GLY A 475 1.93 53.43 53.87
C GLY A 475 3.11 54.01 54.65
N ALA A 476 3.02 54.08 55.98
CA ALA A 476 4.08 54.58 56.86
C ALA A 476 5.25 53.58 57.02
N LEU A 477 4.98 52.28 56.82
CA LEU A 477 5.97 51.21 56.70
C LEU A 477 5.96 50.70 55.24
N LYS A 478 6.94 51.15 54.43
CA LYS A 478 7.18 50.59 53.10
C LYS A 478 7.91 49.26 53.26
N LEU A 479 7.14 48.17 53.29
CA LEU A 479 7.69 46.85 53.03
C LEU A 479 7.89 46.77 51.51
N ASP A 480 9.14 46.92 51.06
CA ASP A 480 9.50 46.75 49.65
C ASP A 480 9.31 45.27 49.28
N GLY A 481 8.15 44.95 48.69
CA GLY A 481 7.83 43.61 48.22
C GLY A 481 6.39 43.22 48.52
N SER A 482 5.45 43.65 47.67
CA SER A 482 4.06 43.19 47.72
C SER A 482 3.85 41.78 47.12
N VAL A 483 4.92 41.18 46.59
CA VAL A 483 4.88 39.92 45.84
C VAL A 483 6.03 39.02 46.29
N GLN A 484 5.69 37.86 46.85
CA GLN A 484 6.66 36.78 47.09
C GLN A 484 6.80 35.98 45.80
N MET A 485 8.03 35.88 45.28
CA MET A 485 8.33 35.02 44.14
C MET A 485 8.96 33.71 44.63
N GLU A 486 8.49 32.58 44.11
CA GLU A 486 9.06 31.26 44.40
C GLU A 486 9.27 30.50 43.09
N THR A 487 10.44 29.88 42.93
CA THR A 487 10.69 28.96 41.80
C THR A 487 10.04 27.61 42.10
N LEU A 488 8.98 27.27 41.38
CA LEU A 488 8.24 26.02 41.54
C LEU A 488 8.88 24.86 40.80
N LEU A 489 9.24 25.09 39.53
CA LEU A 489 9.81 24.09 38.64
C LEU A 489 11.17 24.55 38.18
N ARG A 490 12.13 23.63 38.21
CA ARG A 490 13.46 23.80 37.65
C ARG A 490 13.65 22.83 36.48
N ASN A 491 14.09 23.36 35.36
CA ASN A 491 14.47 22.59 34.19
C ASN A 491 13.34 21.67 33.69
N ALA A 492 12.11 22.20 33.67
CA ALA A 492 10.96 21.50 33.11
C ALA A 492 11.10 21.46 31.58
N ILE A 493 10.70 20.35 30.96
CA ILE A 493 10.82 20.15 29.51
C ILE A 493 9.43 20.17 28.89
N VAL A 494 9.27 20.90 27.79
CA VAL A 494 8.02 20.90 27.03
C VAL A 494 7.90 19.61 26.21
N ILE A 495 6.98 18.73 26.59
CA ILE A 495 6.70 17.49 25.84
C ILE A 495 5.71 17.78 24.70
N ALA A 496 4.69 18.58 24.93
CA ALA A 496 3.71 18.93 23.91
C ALA A 496 3.18 20.36 24.15
N PRO A 497 3.57 21.34 23.32
CA PRO A 497 3.05 22.69 23.45
C PRO A 497 1.57 22.77 23.02
N PRO A 498 0.85 23.81 23.45
CA PRO A 498 -0.57 23.98 23.14
C PRO A 498 -0.79 24.00 21.62
N GLY A 499 -1.76 23.21 21.16
CA GLY A 499 -2.14 23.13 19.73
C GLY A 499 -1.22 22.30 18.83
N SER A 500 -0.14 21.71 19.35
CA SER A 500 0.79 20.85 18.60
C SER A 500 0.14 19.58 18.02
N THR A 501 0.73 19.04 16.95
CA THR A 501 0.26 17.77 16.34
C THR A 501 0.36 16.59 17.29
N ALA A 502 1.38 16.56 18.14
CA ALA A 502 1.56 15.56 19.20
C ALA A 502 0.37 15.57 20.18
N LEU A 503 -0.06 16.76 20.63
CA LEU A 503 -1.18 16.90 21.55
C LEU A 503 -2.52 16.56 20.89
N ARG A 504 -2.70 16.92 19.61
CA ARG A 504 -3.92 16.58 18.86
C ARG A 504 -4.09 15.08 18.66
N TYR A 505 -2.98 14.35 18.56
CA TYR A 505 -2.97 12.92 18.26
C TYR A 505 -2.90 12.05 19.52
N HIS A 506 -2.11 12.44 20.52
CA HIS A 506 -1.88 11.67 21.74
C HIS A 506 -2.48 12.29 23.02
N GLY A 507 -2.96 13.53 22.96
CA GLY A 507 -3.46 14.24 24.13
C GLY A 507 -4.85 13.82 24.58
N SER A 508 -5.08 13.89 25.89
CA SER A 508 -6.41 13.79 26.49
C SER A 508 -7.17 15.12 26.35
N LYS A 509 -8.49 15.06 26.15
CA LYS A 509 -9.34 16.27 26.16
C LYS A 509 -9.48 16.76 27.59
N ILE A 510 -9.06 17.98 27.87
CA ILE A 510 -9.43 18.68 29.10
C ILE A 510 -10.87 19.16 28.93
N SER A 511 -11.78 18.69 29.77
CA SER A 511 -13.15 19.21 29.85
C SER A 511 -13.12 20.53 30.60
N SER A 512 -13.21 21.66 29.90
CA SER A 512 -13.46 22.94 30.56
C SER A 512 -14.96 23.11 30.78
N ASN A 513 -15.35 23.44 32.01
CA ASN A 513 -16.70 23.89 32.32
C ASN A 513 -16.89 25.27 31.70
N GLY A 514 -17.44 25.28 30.48
CA GLY A 514 -18.01 26.41 29.73
C GLY A 514 -17.56 27.81 30.14
N LYS A 515 -16.45 28.29 29.53
CA LYS A 515 -16.27 29.70 29.07
C LYS A 515 -14.91 29.97 28.41
N GLN A 516 -13.92 29.11 28.56
CA GLN A 516 -12.66 29.18 27.83
C GLN A 516 -12.29 27.80 27.30
N ALA A 517 -11.86 27.72 26.03
CA ALA A 517 -11.33 26.48 25.48
C ALA A 517 -9.98 26.21 26.17
N ALA A 518 -9.95 25.26 27.11
CA ALA A 518 -8.71 24.85 27.75
C ALA A 518 -7.72 24.43 26.66
N GLN A 519 -6.51 24.96 26.72
CA GLN A 519 -5.44 24.61 25.80
C GLN A 519 -4.46 23.71 26.57
N PRO A 520 -4.58 22.37 26.47
CA PRO A 520 -3.68 21.50 27.21
C PRO A 520 -2.23 21.71 26.76
N MET A 521 -1.34 21.68 27.72
CA MET A 521 0.11 21.60 27.52
C MET A 521 0.63 20.45 28.39
N VAL A 522 1.57 19.66 27.86
CA VAL A 522 2.20 18.56 28.60
C VAL A 522 3.67 18.88 28.80
N ILE A 523 4.11 18.79 30.05
CA ILE A 523 5.50 19.07 30.46
C ILE A 523 6.07 17.89 31.23
N ALA A 524 7.39 17.72 31.16
CA ALA A 524 8.14 16.80 32.00
C ALA A 524 8.73 17.58 33.19
N LEU A 525 8.47 17.14 34.41
CA LEU A 525 9.07 17.70 35.63
C LEU A 525 9.50 16.61 36.62
N SER A 526 10.32 16.96 37.62
CA SER A 526 10.80 15.97 38.58
C SER A 526 9.67 15.54 39.54
N PRO A 527 9.68 14.31 40.07
CA PRO A 527 8.65 13.82 40.99
C PRO A 527 8.43 14.70 42.21
N ALA A 528 9.49 15.33 42.74
CA ALA A 528 9.42 16.20 43.91
C ALA A 528 8.71 17.54 43.64
N GLU A 529 8.73 18.01 42.39
CA GLU A 529 8.12 19.27 41.98
C GLU A 529 6.62 19.13 41.65
N THR A 530 6.14 17.91 41.43
CA THR A 530 4.72 17.65 41.12
C THR A 530 3.78 18.12 42.21
N THR A 531 4.16 17.96 43.47
CA THR A 531 3.38 18.41 44.63
C THR A 531 3.34 19.92 44.72
N LYS A 532 4.50 20.59 44.56
CA LYS A 532 4.61 22.06 44.57
C LYS A 532 3.76 22.70 43.46
N LEU A 533 3.82 22.16 42.26
CA LEU A 533 3.02 22.66 41.13
C LEU A 533 1.52 22.48 41.38
N THR A 534 1.12 21.33 41.93
CA THR A 534 -0.29 21.06 42.23
C THR A 534 -0.82 22.00 43.32
N GLU A 535 -0.02 22.28 44.34
CA GLU A 535 -0.36 23.24 45.40
C GLU A 535 -0.48 24.67 44.87
N ALA A 536 0.44 25.09 44.00
CA ALA A 536 0.39 26.41 43.38
C ALA A 536 -0.82 26.59 42.45
N LEU A 537 -1.16 25.57 41.66
CA LEU A 537 -2.36 25.56 40.82
C LEU A 537 -3.64 25.59 41.65
N ALA A 538 -3.69 24.86 42.78
CA ALA A 538 -4.83 24.88 43.70
C ALA A 538 -4.98 26.22 44.44
N SER A 539 -3.89 26.97 44.60
CA SER A 539 -3.85 28.27 45.27
C SER A 539 -4.06 29.45 44.32
N GLU A 540 -4.36 29.20 43.04
CA GLU A 540 -4.54 30.22 42.00
C GLU A 540 -3.38 31.23 41.92
N MET A 541 -2.15 30.77 42.13
CA MET A 541 -0.96 31.63 42.02
C MET A 541 -0.74 32.07 40.56
N HIS A 542 -0.15 33.25 40.38
CA HIS A 542 0.19 33.72 39.05
C HIS A 542 1.53 33.13 38.61
N LEU A 543 1.50 32.36 37.51
CA LEU A 543 2.62 31.54 37.05
C LEU A 543 3.25 32.13 35.79
N THR A 544 4.57 32.31 35.81
CA THR A 544 5.35 32.82 34.68
C THR A 544 6.41 31.80 34.28
N ALA A 545 6.42 31.40 33.00
CA ALA A 545 7.41 30.53 32.41
C ALA A 545 8.59 31.35 31.88
N VAL A 546 9.81 30.96 32.27
CA VAL A 546 11.06 31.58 31.83
C VAL A 546 11.84 30.56 31.02
N ALA A 547 11.99 30.82 29.72
CA ALA A 547 12.76 29.94 28.82
C ALA A 547 14.23 29.90 29.25
N ARG A 548 14.82 28.71 29.26
CA ARG A 548 16.19 28.48 29.73
C ARG A 548 17.07 27.94 28.61
N ARG A 549 18.29 28.44 28.53
CA ARG A 549 19.35 27.89 27.68
C ARG A 549 20.22 26.93 28.50
N ASP A 550 20.68 25.84 27.90
CA ASP A 550 21.33 24.70 28.58
C ASP A 550 22.54 25.04 29.47
N ASP A 551 23.15 26.23 29.33
CA ASP A 551 24.37 26.65 30.03
C ASP A 551 24.17 27.69 31.17
N GLU A 552 22.93 28.06 31.52
CA GLU A 552 22.69 29.18 32.45
C GLU A 552 22.65 28.76 33.93
N SER A 553 23.35 29.53 34.77
CA SER A 553 23.49 29.37 36.22
C SER A 553 22.15 29.51 36.98
N GLU A 554 22.08 28.90 38.16
CA GLU A 554 20.89 28.87 39.01
C GLU A 554 20.31 30.26 39.28
N ILE A 555 18.98 30.40 39.17
CA ILE A 555 18.26 31.58 39.66
C ILE A 555 18.46 31.61 41.19
N PRO A 556 18.99 32.70 41.76
CA PRO A 556 19.17 32.82 43.20
C PRO A 556 17.82 32.69 43.91
N PRO A 557 17.75 32.03 45.08
CA PRO A 557 16.52 31.97 45.86
C PRO A 557 16.02 33.39 46.13
N ALA A 558 14.70 33.60 46.04
CA ALA A 558 14.10 34.87 46.40
C ALA A 558 14.42 35.18 47.87
N ALA A 559 14.87 36.40 48.15
CA ALA A 559 15.10 36.86 49.51
C ALA A 559 13.80 36.77 50.32
N ASP A 560 13.86 36.24 51.54
CA ASP A 560 12.71 36.23 52.44
C ASP A 560 12.37 37.68 52.80
N PRO A 561 11.17 38.20 52.50
CA PRO A 561 10.79 39.57 52.86
C PRO A 561 10.81 39.82 54.38
N LEU A 562 10.89 38.77 55.20
CA LEU A 562 10.99 38.84 56.65
C LEU A 562 12.42 38.69 57.18
N ASP A 563 13.43 38.41 56.34
CA ASP A 563 14.82 38.18 56.79
C ASP A 563 15.43 39.43 57.48
N GLY A 564 14.80 40.60 57.28
CA GLY A 564 15.16 41.86 57.94
C GLY A 564 14.24 42.30 59.10
N VAL A 565 13.19 41.55 59.46
CA VAL A 565 12.20 41.98 60.48
C VAL A 565 12.36 41.16 61.75
N ARG A 566 12.81 41.80 62.84
CA ARG A 566 12.87 41.19 64.18
C ARG A 566 11.83 41.81 65.09
N THR A 567 11.13 41.01 65.88
CA THR A 567 10.18 41.49 66.88
C THR A 567 10.67 41.18 68.30
N LEU A 568 10.43 42.09 69.23
CA LEU A 568 10.69 41.89 70.65
C LEU A 568 9.47 42.34 71.45
N ASP A 569 8.89 41.41 72.20
CA ASP A 569 7.84 41.74 73.16
C ASP A 569 8.47 42.34 74.43
N ALA A 570 8.27 43.63 74.63
CA ALA A 570 8.70 44.34 75.82
C ALA A 570 7.49 44.61 76.74
N VAL A 571 7.66 44.40 78.05
CA VAL A 571 6.68 44.83 79.05
C VAL A 571 7.11 46.20 79.56
N VAL A 572 6.42 47.26 79.12
CA VAL A 572 6.68 48.63 79.58
C VAL A 572 5.57 49.02 80.55
N GLY A 573 5.89 49.02 81.85
CA GLY A 573 4.92 49.26 82.92
C GLY A 573 3.93 48.11 83.06
N ARG A 574 2.62 48.38 82.91
CA ARG A 574 1.53 47.37 82.95
C ARG A 574 1.10 46.87 81.57
N LYS A 575 1.72 47.34 80.48
CA LYS A 575 1.33 47.03 79.11
C LYS A 575 2.44 46.25 78.41
N ARG A 576 2.06 45.18 77.71
CA ARG A 576 2.92 44.54 76.70
C ARG A 576 2.90 45.39 75.45
N GLN A 577 4.06 45.69 74.89
CA GLN A 577 4.24 46.38 73.62
C GLN A 577 5.16 45.53 72.74
N THR A 578 4.78 45.33 71.49
CA THR A 578 5.62 44.65 70.50
C THR A 578 6.51 45.70 69.84
N LEU A 579 7.82 45.61 70.02
CA LEU A 579 8.79 46.46 69.33
C LEU A 579 9.24 45.75 68.05
N VAL A 580 9.19 46.45 66.92
CA VAL A 580 9.65 45.93 65.63
C VAL A 580 10.96 46.60 65.26
N PHE A 581 11.93 45.79 64.86
CA PHE A 581 13.24 46.21 64.38
C PHE A 581 13.36 45.83 62.91
N LEU A 582 13.70 46.80 62.08
CA LEU A 582 14.10 46.59 60.70
C LEU A 582 15.63 46.59 60.67
N THR A 583 16.24 45.44 60.47
CA THR A 583 17.69 45.34 60.29
C THR A 583 18.00 45.47 58.81
N ASP A 584 18.70 46.54 58.44
CA ASP A 584 19.36 46.65 57.15
C ASP A 584 20.75 46.00 57.27
N GLU A 585 21.13 45.12 56.36
CA GLU A 585 22.34 44.27 56.46
C GLU A 585 23.65 45.08 56.64
N GLN A 586 23.62 46.40 56.41
CA GLN A 586 24.79 47.27 56.47
C GLN A 586 24.89 48.18 57.70
N THR A 587 23.90 48.23 58.60
CA THR A 587 23.94 49.13 59.76
C THR A 587 23.71 48.39 61.09
N GLY A 588 24.45 48.80 62.13
CA GLY A 588 24.42 48.20 63.48
C GLY A 588 23.04 48.25 64.15
N PRO A 589 22.92 47.87 65.45
CA PRO A 589 21.64 47.55 66.07
C PRO A 589 20.58 48.63 65.83
N ALA A 590 19.57 48.29 65.03
CA ALA A 590 18.52 49.20 64.64
C ALA A 590 17.80 49.78 65.87
N GLN A 591 17.53 51.09 65.87
CA GLN A 591 16.66 51.67 66.89
C GLN A 591 15.25 51.07 66.76
N PRO A 592 14.57 50.78 67.89
CA PRO A 592 13.20 50.27 67.84
C PRO A 592 12.30 51.29 67.13
N LEU A 593 11.55 50.83 66.13
CA LEU A 593 10.62 51.69 65.40
C LEU A 593 9.45 52.01 66.34
N ASP A 594 9.32 53.28 66.76
CA ASP A 594 8.18 53.70 67.59
C ASP A 594 6.92 53.81 66.72
N LEU A 595 6.09 52.77 66.78
CA LEU A 595 4.86 52.67 66.01
C LEU A 595 3.83 53.76 66.37
N GLN A 596 3.96 54.43 67.52
CA GLN A 596 3.03 55.50 67.92
C GLN A 596 3.28 56.81 67.15
N GLY A 597 4.52 57.05 66.69
CA GLY A 597 4.89 58.25 65.94
C GLY A 597 4.55 58.19 64.44
N LEU A 598 4.17 57.01 63.92
CA LEU A 598 3.89 56.78 62.51
C LEU A 598 2.41 56.89 62.13
N LEU A 599 1.52 57.11 63.10
CA LEU A 599 0.11 57.36 62.82
C LEU A 599 -0.08 58.82 62.40
N PRO A 600 -0.87 59.10 61.35
CA PRO A 600 -1.24 60.47 61.02
C PRO A 600 -1.95 61.09 62.23
N ALA A 601 -1.48 62.26 62.67
CA ALA A 601 -2.19 63.02 63.68
C ALA A 601 -3.63 63.22 63.21
N LYS A 602 -4.61 62.78 64.00
CA LYS A 602 -6.01 63.11 63.75
C LYS A 602 -6.14 64.63 63.77
N GLU A 603 -6.32 65.23 62.60
CA GLU A 603 -6.90 66.57 62.52
C GLU A 603 -8.34 66.46 63.01
N GLU A 604 -8.65 67.14 64.13
CA GLU A 604 -10.01 67.31 64.66
C GLU A 604 -10.85 68.25 63.81
#